data_AF-A0A0W0E9A9-F1
#
_entry.id   AF-A0A0W0E9A9-F1
#
_cell.length_a   1.000
_cell.length_b   1.000
_cell.length_c   1.000
_cell.angle_alpha   90.00
_cell.angle_beta   90.00
_cell.angle_gamma   90.00
#
_symmetry.space_group_name_H-M   'P 1'
#
loop_
_entity.id
_entity.type
_entity.pdbx_description
1 polymer ?
#
loop_
_entity_poly.entity_id
_entity_poly.type
_entity_poly.pdbx_seq_one_letter_code
_entity_poly.pdbx_strand_id
1 'polypeptide(L)'
;MITTNLENTSGSLSREKTFEKNILLFGSTGLTGSLVFEYLLDPCFYLNSAVELRELLLEAIEEGLENVTIKTCLYCFNRKIGEPLDKYLKSPSANSFGPFCFNGSQYHYNKGTCVPLDIDQDIETSNDATFDGFLYYKDKGKNVTGKNPISGEYYGKEYMYYLEYMSAEGNLLKLNFIFNHIQLIIKNSFSWPSVIPIIFSDEVEAISFREKMPLKRYFPLLSDIKTMISTIGTTTNRNKISNTTYNDIDYQLNVDLVKAFSNTDDKSVIIVTSFNNTIISTVSPYFKIKMKLESTLANAITPPLKTLTILRPGPLVGRHSDIYPTNDSILKNSSLFERALLHKKAFLQNMECFVDDIRTGGMSIKASEIVARTFYRIPGSKLLGYCIPAQKVAYAISIAAVDKYLHEEPLTRVVTSEEMDNMK
;
A
#
# COMPACT_ATOMS: atom_id res chain seq x y z
N MET A 1 61.99 -3.09 -16.99
CA MET A 1 61.98 -1.96 -16.02
C MET A 1 61.50 -0.72 -16.76
N ILE A 2 60.19 -0.52 -16.79
CA ILE A 2 59.55 0.75 -17.16
C ILE A 2 58.48 0.94 -16.09
N THR A 3 58.75 1.86 -15.19
CA THR A 3 57.83 2.36 -14.16
C THR A 3 56.93 3.39 -14.82
N THR A 4 55.65 3.06 -14.99
CA THR A 4 54.59 4.05 -15.27
C THR A 4 53.72 4.20 -14.03
N ASN A 5 53.70 5.44 -13.56
CA ASN A 5 52.98 5.94 -12.41
C ASN A 5 51.47 5.62 -12.52
N LEU A 6 50.97 4.88 -11.54
CA LEU A 6 49.55 4.89 -11.17
C LEU A 6 49.31 6.18 -10.39
N GLU A 7 48.82 7.21 -11.09
CA GLU A 7 48.17 8.33 -10.44
C GLU A 7 46.94 7.83 -9.70
N ASN A 8 47.00 8.00 -8.38
CA ASN A 8 45.89 7.86 -7.46
C ASN A 8 44.73 8.76 -7.89
N THR A 9 43.78 8.24 -8.67
CA THR A 9 42.40 8.72 -8.58
C THR A 9 41.83 8.16 -7.28
N SER A 10 41.94 8.96 -6.23
CA SER A 10 41.15 8.83 -5.01
C SER A 10 39.67 8.85 -5.40
N GLY A 11 39.10 7.68 -5.68
CA GLY A 11 37.66 7.51 -5.77
C GLY A 11 37.07 7.88 -4.42
N SER A 12 36.41 9.03 -4.34
CA SER A 12 35.52 9.30 -3.22
C SER A 12 34.47 8.20 -3.27
N LEU A 13 34.54 7.24 -2.34
CA LEU A 13 33.42 6.34 -2.09
C LEU A 13 32.23 7.26 -1.81
N SER A 14 31.29 7.35 -2.74
CA SER A 14 30.02 8.01 -2.49
C SER A 14 29.40 7.29 -1.30
N ARG A 15 29.33 7.99 -0.17
CA ARG A 15 28.74 7.42 1.04
C ARG A 15 27.25 7.24 0.75
N GLU A 16 26.78 5.99 0.82
CA GLU A 16 25.41 5.61 0.54
C GLU A 16 24.73 5.12 1.82
N LYS A 17 23.46 5.50 2.02
CA LYS A 17 22.61 4.99 3.10
C LYS A 17 21.31 4.48 2.54
N THR A 18 20.93 3.28 2.98
CA THR A 18 19.71 2.60 2.54
C THR A 18 18.75 2.48 3.71
N PHE A 19 17.54 2.99 3.52
CA PHE A 19 16.43 2.84 4.46
C PHE A 19 15.45 1.83 3.90
N GLU A 20 15.23 0.72 4.61
CA GLU A 20 14.32 -0.34 4.17
C GLU A 20 13.07 -0.41 5.05
N LYS A 21 11.91 -0.49 4.40
CA LYS A 21 10.60 -0.57 5.05
C LYS A 21 9.81 -1.75 4.48
N ASN A 22 9.45 -2.68 5.36
CA ASN A 22 8.65 -3.86 5.02
C ASN A 22 7.22 -3.69 5.57
N ILE A 23 6.22 -3.90 4.71
CA ILE A 23 4.80 -3.72 5.03
C ILE A 23 4.01 -4.95 4.60
N LEU A 24 3.28 -5.58 5.54
CA LEU A 24 2.26 -6.58 5.21
C LEU A 24 0.94 -5.88 4.87
N LEU A 25 0.32 -6.25 3.75
CA LEU A 25 -0.97 -5.69 3.32
C LEU A 25 -2.00 -6.79 3.08
N PHE A 26 -3.13 -6.68 3.75
CA PHE A 26 -4.28 -7.56 3.60
C PHE A 26 -5.48 -6.82 3.03
N GLY A 27 -6.13 -7.40 2.03
CA GLY A 27 -7.28 -6.78 1.37
C GLY A 27 -6.91 -5.81 0.24
N SER A 28 -5.71 -5.94 -0.35
CA SER A 28 -5.21 -5.05 -1.40
C SER A 28 -6.00 -5.09 -2.72
N THR A 29 -6.90 -6.06 -2.88
CA THR A 29 -7.85 -6.17 -4.00
C THR A 29 -9.20 -5.50 -3.75
N GLY A 30 -9.41 -4.93 -2.55
CA GLY A 30 -10.60 -4.15 -2.21
C GLY A 30 -10.45 -2.67 -2.57
N LEU A 31 -11.57 -1.94 -2.69
CA LEU A 31 -11.61 -0.54 -3.13
C LEU A 31 -10.58 0.36 -2.45
N THR A 32 -10.51 0.35 -1.12
CA THR A 32 -9.54 1.16 -0.39
C THR A 32 -8.14 0.56 -0.44
N GLY A 33 -8.02 -0.76 -0.33
CA GLY A 33 -6.74 -1.46 -0.29
C GLY A 33 -5.93 -1.35 -1.57
N SER A 34 -6.59 -1.31 -2.74
CA SER A 34 -5.91 -1.12 -4.03
C SER A 34 -5.40 0.31 -4.21
N LEU A 35 -6.13 1.30 -3.67
CA LEU A 35 -5.76 2.71 -3.76
C LEU A 35 -4.57 3.06 -2.84
N VAL A 36 -4.24 2.22 -1.84
CA VAL A 36 -3.04 2.41 -1.01
C VAL A 36 -1.78 2.43 -1.88
N PHE A 37 -1.77 1.66 -2.97
CA PHE A 37 -0.66 1.62 -3.93
C PHE A 37 -0.41 2.95 -4.65
N GLU A 38 -1.44 3.77 -4.86
CA GLU A 38 -1.29 5.11 -5.48
C GLU A 38 -0.40 6.06 -4.66
N TYR A 39 -0.19 5.75 -3.38
CA TYR A 39 0.58 6.54 -2.44
C TYR A 39 1.86 5.81 -2.01
N LEU A 40 1.79 4.54 -1.61
CA LEU A 40 2.97 3.80 -1.13
C LEU A 40 4.00 3.50 -2.23
N LEU A 41 3.66 3.70 -3.50
CA LEU A 41 4.55 3.54 -4.66
C LEU A 41 4.86 4.88 -5.35
N ASP A 42 4.48 6.00 -4.75
CA ASP A 42 4.69 7.34 -5.31
C ASP A 42 5.81 8.06 -4.54
N PRO A 43 6.99 8.30 -5.13
CA PRO A 43 8.06 9.05 -4.46
C PRO A 43 7.60 10.44 -3.98
N CYS A 44 6.65 11.08 -4.68
CA CYS A 44 6.12 12.38 -4.27
C CYS A 44 5.39 12.28 -2.94
N PHE A 45 4.68 11.18 -2.69
CA PHE A 45 3.98 10.96 -1.43
C PHE A 45 4.96 10.97 -0.25
N TYR A 46 6.08 10.23 -0.40
CA TYR A 46 7.12 10.17 0.60
C TYR A 46 7.81 11.53 0.83
N LEU A 47 8.16 12.24 -0.24
CA LEU A 47 8.79 13.55 -0.14
C LEU A 47 7.85 14.63 0.44
N ASN A 48 6.55 14.54 0.17
CA ASN A 48 5.58 15.56 0.59
C ASN A 48 4.95 15.30 1.95
N SER A 49 4.78 14.03 2.32
CA SER A 49 3.86 13.65 3.40
C SER A 49 4.45 12.74 4.45
N ALA A 50 5.58 12.06 4.18
CA ALA A 50 6.24 11.23 5.17
C ALA A 50 7.27 12.06 5.96
N VAL A 51 6.90 12.51 7.16
CA VAL A 51 7.80 13.26 8.04
C VAL A 51 9.01 12.39 8.40
N GLU A 52 8.79 11.11 8.72
CA GLU A 52 9.88 10.15 8.97
C GLU A 52 10.90 10.15 7.83
N LEU A 53 10.45 10.11 6.57
CA LEU A 53 11.41 10.11 5.47
C LEU A 53 12.13 11.44 5.35
N ARG A 54 11.43 12.57 5.53
CA ARG A 54 12.08 13.88 5.51
C ARG A 54 13.19 13.96 6.56
N GLU A 55 12.97 13.41 7.75
CA GLU A 55 13.99 13.36 8.80
C GLU A 55 15.14 12.42 8.47
N LEU A 56 14.85 11.23 7.94
CA LEU A 56 15.89 10.29 7.52
C LEU A 56 16.74 10.88 6.38
N LEU A 57 16.08 11.60 5.46
CA LEU A 57 16.76 12.37 4.44
C LEU A 57 17.59 13.47 5.09
N LEU A 58 17.05 14.28 6.00
CA LEU A 58 17.81 15.32 6.70
C LEU A 58 19.03 14.74 7.45
N GLU A 59 18.89 13.62 8.16
CA GLU A 59 19.97 12.94 8.88
C GLU A 59 21.05 12.40 7.90
N ALA A 60 20.62 11.68 6.87
CA ALA A 60 21.52 11.21 5.82
C ALA A 60 22.26 12.38 5.15
N ILE A 61 21.55 13.49 4.98
CA ILE A 61 22.06 14.68 4.33
C ILE A 61 23.01 15.47 5.28
N GLU A 62 22.80 15.48 6.60
CA GLU A 62 23.75 16.00 7.62
C GLU A 62 25.06 15.22 7.66
N GLU A 63 25.01 13.91 7.38
CA GLU A 63 26.18 13.02 7.29
C GLU A 63 27.00 13.23 5.99
N GLY A 64 26.54 14.13 5.10
CA GLY A 64 27.18 14.45 3.83
C GLY A 64 26.97 13.37 2.77
N LEU A 65 25.85 12.65 2.82
CA LEU A 65 25.52 11.61 1.85
C LEU A 65 24.91 12.21 0.59
N GLU A 66 25.52 11.96 -0.56
CA GLU A 66 25.04 12.44 -1.86
C GLU A 66 24.06 11.46 -2.53
N ASN A 67 23.99 10.23 -2.00
CA ASN A 67 23.16 9.16 -2.53
C ASN A 67 22.37 8.49 -1.40
N VAL A 68 21.05 8.63 -1.45
CA VAL A 68 20.15 8.03 -0.46
C VAL A 68 19.19 7.09 -1.15
N THR A 69 19.13 5.85 -0.66
CA THR A 69 18.27 4.81 -1.19
C THR A 69 17.15 4.50 -0.19
N ILE A 70 15.90 4.51 -0.66
CA ILE A 70 14.70 4.24 0.12
C ILE A 70 14.03 3.04 -0.51
N LYS A 71 14.05 1.92 0.19
CA LYS A 71 13.47 0.66 -0.27
C LYS A 71 12.18 0.40 0.49
N THR A 72 11.07 0.27 -0.23
CA THR A 72 9.78 -0.13 0.36
C THR A 72 9.33 -1.44 -0.25
N CYS A 73 9.10 -2.44 0.60
CA CYS A 73 8.64 -3.77 0.23
C CYS A 73 7.22 -3.99 0.74
N LEU A 74 6.28 -4.20 -0.19
CA LEU A 74 4.86 -4.48 0.07
C LEU A 74 4.57 -5.96 -0.16
N TYR A 75 4.14 -6.65 0.89
CA TYR A 75 3.75 -8.06 0.86
C TYR A 75 2.23 -8.20 0.95
N CYS A 76 1.60 -8.46 -0.18
CA CYS A 76 0.15 -8.44 -0.34
C CYS A 76 -0.45 -9.85 -0.31
N PHE A 77 -1.18 -10.20 0.74
CA PHE A 77 -1.91 -11.47 0.79
C PHE A 77 -3.25 -11.36 0.06
N ASN A 78 -3.41 -12.18 -0.97
CA ASN A 78 -4.59 -12.15 -1.83
C ASN A 78 -5.13 -13.56 -2.11
N ARG A 79 -6.43 -13.63 -2.39
CA ARG A 79 -7.09 -14.88 -2.82
C ARG A 79 -6.95 -15.14 -4.33
N LYS A 80 -6.63 -14.09 -5.08
CA LYS A 80 -6.44 -14.07 -6.54
C LYS A 80 -5.46 -12.95 -6.89
N ILE A 81 -4.83 -13.04 -8.06
CA ILE A 81 -3.96 -11.97 -8.56
C ILE A 81 -4.76 -10.65 -8.63
N GLY A 82 -4.17 -9.58 -8.11
CA GLY A 82 -4.71 -8.23 -8.15
C GLY A 82 -4.35 -7.49 -9.44
N GLU A 83 -4.67 -6.19 -9.48
CA GLU A 83 -4.29 -5.32 -10.60
C GLU A 83 -2.76 -5.26 -10.76
N PRO A 84 -2.24 -5.14 -12.00
CA PRO A 84 -0.81 -5.00 -12.24
C PRO A 84 -0.27 -3.69 -11.63
N LEU A 85 0.96 -3.73 -11.13
CA LEU A 85 1.57 -2.59 -10.45
C LEU A 85 1.72 -1.37 -11.36
N ASP A 86 1.96 -1.60 -12.65
CA ASP A 86 2.19 -0.58 -13.68
C ASP A 86 1.09 0.48 -13.72
N LYS A 87 -0.13 0.12 -13.30
CA LYS A 87 -1.27 1.02 -13.19
C LYS A 87 -1.06 2.17 -12.21
N TYR A 88 -0.27 1.96 -11.16
CA TYR A 88 -0.05 2.92 -10.09
C TYR A 88 1.25 3.72 -10.26
N LEU A 89 2.12 3.32 -11.20
CA LEU A 89 3.38 3.98 -11.45
C LEU A 89 3.14 5.31 -12.18
N LYS A 90 3.71 6.38 -11.65
CA LYS A 90 3.66 7.72 -12.25
C LYS A 90 5.03 8.04 -12.85
N SER A 91 5.04 8.62 -14.05
CA SER A 91 6.30 9.13 -14.61
C SER A 91 6.78 10.35 -13.83
N PRO A 92 8.08 10.44 -13.48
CA PRO A 92 8.61 11.61 -12.81
C PRO A 92 8.41 12.87 -13.65
N SER A 93 7.86 13.93 -13.07
CA SER A 93 7.65 15.20 -13.76
C SER A 93 7.98 16.38 -12.85
N ALA A 94 8.50 17.47 -13.41
CA ALA A 94 8.86 18.67 -12.67
C ALA A 94 7.67 19.31 -11.91
N ASN A 95 6.43 19.04 -12.35
CA ASN A 95 5.23 19.52 -11.67
C ASN A 95 4.84 18.67 -10.45
N SER A 96 5.40 17.46 -10.33
CA SER A 96 5.09 16.52 -9.26
C SER A 96 6.02 16.67 -8.04
N PHE A 97 7.22 17.21 -8.27
CA PHE A 97 8.30 17.28 -7.28
C PHE A 97 8.61 18.74 -6.91
N GLY A 98 8.18 19.15 -5.72
CA GLY A 98 8.42 20.48 -5.19
C GLY A 98 9.88 20.68 -4.75
N PRO A 99 10.34 21.94 -4.64
CA PRO A 99 11.64 22.22 -4.06
C PRO A 99 11.64 21.95 -2.54
N PHE A 100 12.81 21.69 -1.98
CA PHE A 100 13.03 21.64 -0.53
C PHE A 100 14.36 22.32 -0.18
N CYS A 101 14.57 22.66 1.10
CA CYS A 101 15.76 23.37 1.56
C CYS A 101 16.76 22.43 2.26
N PHE A 102 18.06 22.60 2.03
CA PHE A 102 19.18 21.91 2.66
C PHE A 102 20.41 22.84 2.82
N ASN A 103 21.06 22.84 3.99
CA ASN A 103 22.26 23.62 4.31
C ASN A 103 22.16 25.13 3.95
N GLY A 104 20.95 25.71 4.08
CA GLY A 104 20.67 27.09 3.66
C GLY A 104 20.44 27.27 2.15
N SER A 105 20.62 26.23 1.35
CA SER A 105 20.39 26.19 -0.10
C SER A 105 19.05 25.55 -0.46
N GLN A 106 18.40 26.06 -1.50
CA GLN A 106 17.18 25.46 -2.03
C GLN A 106 17.52 24.48 -3.15
N TYR A 107 17.01 23.25 -3.04
CA TYR A 107 17.17 22.19 -4.02
C TYR A 107 15.92 22.09 -4.89
N HIS A 108 16.13 22.07 -6.20
CA HIS A 108 15.09 21.95 -7.20
C HIS A 108 15.23 20.64 -7.93
N TYR A 109 14.09 20.00 -8.22
CA TYR A 109 14.05 18.82 -9.07
C TYR A 109 14.71 19.15 -10.42
N ASN A 110 15.70 18.34 -10.79
CA ASN A 110 16.45 18.50 -12.03
C ASN A 110 15.94 17.51 -13.09
N LYS A 111 16.06 16.21 -12.79
CA LYS A 111 15.61 15.12 -13.67
C LYS A 111 15.32 13.88 -12.86
N GLY A 112 14.62 12.94 -13.49
CA GLY A 112 14.35 11.66 -12.89
C GLY A 112 13.83 10.65 -13.90
N THR A 113 13.98 9.39 -13.55
CA THR A 113 13.54 8.26 -14.36
C THR A 113 12.84 7.25 -13.46
N CYS A 114 11.93 6.49 -14.05
CA CYS A 114 11.33 5.32 -13.44
C CYS A 114 11.64 4.14 -14.35
N VAL A 115 12.31 3.12 -13.82
CA VAL A 115 12.67 1.93 -14.57
C VAL A 115 12.23 0.67 -13.81
N PRO A 116 11.67 -0.34 -14.49
CA PRO A 116 11.61 -1.68 -13.94
C PRO A 116 13.06 -2.15 -13.69
N LEU A 117 13.31 -2.74 -12.51
CA LEU A 117 14.62 -3.33 -12.22
C LEU A 117 14.63 -4.77 -12.74
N ASP A 118 15.11 -4.96 -13.97
CA ASP A 118 15.27 -6.32 -14.51
C ASP A 118 16.20 -7.14 -13.63
N ILE A 119 15.75 -8.37 -13.38
CA ILE A 119 16.41 -9.31 -12.48
C ILE A 119 17.64 -9.95 -13.16
N ASP A 120 17.79 -9.76 -14.47
CA ASP A 120 18.91 -10.22 -15.28
C ASP A 120 19.54 -9.06 -16.06
N GLN A 121 20.82 -8.76 -15.80
CA GLN A 121 21.61 -7.88 -16.67
C GLN A 121 22.03 -8.56 -17.99
N ASP A 122 21.57 -9.78 -18.28
CA ASP A 122 22.05 -10.57 -19.42
C ASP A 122 20.99 -10.93 -20.48
N ILE A 123 19.77 -10.34 -20.43
CA ILE A 123 18.76 -10.56 -21.48
C ILE A 123 18.21 -9.21 -21.97
N GLU A 124 18.81 -8.68 -23.04
CA GLU A 124 18.45 -7.42 -23.74
C GLU A 124 17.02 -7.35 -24.33
N THR A 125 16.05 -8.18 -23.91
CA THR A 125 14.72 -8.23 -24.56
C THR A 125 13.50 -8.45 -23.65
N SER A 126 13.63 -8.42 -22.33
CA SER A 126 12.50 -8.60 -21.41
C SER A 126 12.09 -7.27 -20.78
N ASN A 127 11.07 -6.58 -21.31
CA ASN A 127 10.52 -5.35 -20.72
C ASN A 127 9.73 -5.58 -19.41
N ASP A 128 9.76 -6.77 -18.80
CA ASP A 128 8.93 -7.11 -17.64
C ASP A 128 9.79 -7.73 -16.53
N ALA A 129 10.23 -6.88 -15.59
CA ALA A 129 10.95 -7.20 -14.36
C ALA A 129 10.05 -7.94 -13.33
N THR A 130 9.44 -9.03 -13.78
CA THR A 130 8.57 -9.88 -12.98
C THR A 130 9.32 -11.09 -12.47
N PHE A 131 9.15 -11.40 -11.18
CA PHE A 131 9.54 -12.68 -10.61
C PHE A 131 8.32 -13.41 -10.06
N ASP A 132 8.18 -14.67 -10.42
CA ASP A 132 7.04 -15.49 -10.03
C ASP A 132 7.46 -16.91 -9.67
N GLY A 133 6.64 -17.58 -8.88
CA GLY A 133 6.95 -18.93 -8.42
C GLY A 133 5.90 -19.54 -7.52
N PHE A 134 6.26 -20.71 -7.01
CA PHE A 134 5.49 -21.41 -5.99
C PHE A 134 6.20 -21.36 -4.65
N LEU A 135 5.42 -21.15 -3.59
CA LEU A 135 5.85 -21.31 -2.21
C LEU A 135 5.52 -22.71 -1.74
N TYR A 136 6.53 -23.45 -1.27
CA TYR A 136 6.36 -24.73 -0.63
C TYR A 136 6.75 -24.63 0.85
N TYR A 137 5.81 -24.96 1.74
CA TYR A 137 6.03 -24.89 3.18
C TYR A 137 6.32 -26.29 3.74
N LYS A 138 7.40 -26.44 4.52
CA LYS A 138 7.66 -27.66 5.30
C LYS A 138 7.01 -27.49 6.68
N ASP A 139 6.03 -28.32 6.99
CA ASP A 139 5.42 -28.36 8.33
C ASP A 139 6.40 -29.03 9.31
N LYS A 140 6.97 -28.27 10.25
CA LYS A 140 7.87 -28.77 11.31
C LYS A 140 7.09 -29.66 12.28
N GLY A 141 6.83 -30.89 11.87
CA GLY A 141 6.16 -31.89 12.71
C GLY A 141 5.58 -33.08 11.96
N LYS A 142 5.48 -33.02 10.63
CA LYS A 142 5.05 -34.16 9.81
C LYS A 142 6.12 -34.48 8.78
N ASN A 143 6.67 -35.69 8.87
CA ASN A 143 7.39 -36.29 7.75
C ASN A 143 6.50 -36.14 6.52
N VAL A 144 6.91 -35.30 5.56
CA VAL A 144 6.19 -35.05 4.32
C VAL A 144 6.42 -36.25 3.40
N THR A 145 5.86 -37.40 3.77
CA THR A 145 5.60 -38.53 2.87
C THR A 145 4.15 -38.49 2.35
N GLY A 146 3.38 -37.44 2.68
CA GLY A 146 1.99 -37.25 2.28
C GLY A 146 1.79 -36.12 1.26
N LYS A 147 1.98 -36.45 -0.02
CA LYS A 147 1.37 -35.94 -1.28
C LYS A 147 0.75 -34.54 -1.48
N ASN A 148 0.72 -33.57 -0.57
CA ASN A 148 0.36 -32.18 -0.91
C ASN A 148 1.01 -31.19 0.07
N PRO A 149 2.17 -30.59 -0.23
CA PRO A 149 2.62 -29.40 0.49
C PRO A 149 1.52 -28.34 0.42
N ILE A 150 1.29 -27.61 1.51
CA ILE A 150 0.49 -26.37 1.42
C ILE A 150 1.27 -25.49 0.45
N SER A 151 0.64 -25.12 -0.66
CA SER A 151 1.26 -24.34 -1.72
C SER A 151 0.54 -23.00 -1.89
N GLY A 152 1.34 -21.96 -2.10
CA GLY A 152 0.89 -20.66 -2.57
C GLY A 152 1.62 -20.30 -3.85
N GLU A 153 1.06 -19.38 -4.62
CA GLU A 153 1.79 -18.73 -5.72
C GLU A 153 2.29 -17.38 -5.24
N TYR A 154 3.41 -16.91 -5.76
CA TYR A 154 3.84 -15.54 -5.56
C TYR A 154 4.16 -14.87 -6.89
N TYR A 155 3.88 -13.56 -6.93
CA TYR A 155 4.16 -12.69 -8.07
C TYR A 155 4.76 -11.40 -7.56
N GLY A 156 5.97 -11.09 -7.98
CA GLY A 156 6.73 -9.94 -7.57
C GLY A 156 7.08 -9.05 -8.76
N LYS A 157 7.10 -7.74 -8.52
CA LYS A 157 7.72 -6.76 -9.42
C LYS A 157 8.56 -5.77 -8.61
N GLU A 158 9.68 -5.34 -9.17
CA GLU A 158 10.58 -4.35 -8.57
C GLU A 158 10.76 -3.17 -9.53
N TYR A 159 10.65 -1.94 -9.01
CA TYR A 159 10.85 -0.72 -9.78
C TYR A 159 11.72 0.26 -9.01
N MET A 160 12.54 1.01 -9.75
CA MET A 160 13.37 2.06 -9.20
C MET A 160 13.02 3.41 -9.81
N TYR A 161 12.78 4.37 -8.93
CA TYR A 161 12.77 5.78 -9.26
C TYR A 161 14.13 6.38 -8.90
N TYR A 162 14.81 6.93 -9.91
CA TYR A 162 16.02 7.71 -9.72
C TYR A 162 15.66 9.19 -9.86
N LEU A 163 15.86 9.98 -8.82
CA LEU A 163 15.57 11.41 -8.81
C LEU A 163 16.83 12.21 -8.50
N GLU A 164 17.11 13.23 -9.31
CA GLU A 164 18.18 14.19 -9.08
C GLU A 164 17.62 15.55 -8.69
N TYR A 165 18.19 16.10 -7.62
CA TYR A 165 17.94 17.45 -7.16
C TYR A 165 19.23 18.26 -7.20
N MET A 166 19.13 19.50 -7.65
CA MET A 166 20.26 20.41 -7.78
C MET A 166 19.99 21.70 -7.01
N SER A 167 21.00 22.16 -6.26
CA SER A 167 20.99 23.47 -5.61
C SER A 167 21.41 24.60 -6.57
N ALA A 168 21.17 25.85 -6.17
CA ALA A 168 21.66 27.01 -6.89
C ALA A 168 23.20 27.05 -6.96
N GLU A 169 23.88 26.48 -5.97
CA GLU A 169 25.34 26.37 -5.90
C GLU A 169 25.91 25.20 -6.72
N GLY A 170 25.05 24.39 -7.36
CA GLY A 170 25.45 23.27 -8.21
C GLY A 170 25.68 21.94 -7.48
N ASN A 171 25.42 21.88 -6.17
CA ASN A 171 25.46 20.63 -5.42
C ASN A 171 24.33 19.70 -5.86
N LEU A 172 24.66 18.42 -6.09
CA LEU A 172 23.75 17.38 -6.57
C LEU A 172 23.35 16.45 -5.41
N LEU A 173 22.06 16.16 -5.29
CA LEU A 173 21.53 15.11 -4.42
C LEU A 173 20.80 14.07 -5.27
N LYS A 174 21.16 12.79 -5.07
CA LYS A 174 20.55 11.64 -5.74
C LYS A 174 19.68 10.86 -4.76
N LEU A 175 18.42 10.66 -5.12
CA LEU A 175 17.46 9.90 -4.34
C LEU A 175 16.98 8.71 -5.16
N ASN A 176 17.18 7.51 -4.64
CA ASN A 176 16.68 6.27 -5.24
C ASN A 176 15.50 5.77 -4.41
N PHE A 177 14.33 5.60 -5.03
CA PHE A 177 13.21 4.91 -4.41
C PHE A 177 13.04 3.56 -5.08
N ILE A 178 13.24 2.49 -4.33
CA ILE A 178 13.06 1.10 -4.80
C ILE A 178 11.75 0.59 -4.21
N PHE A 179 10.79 0.27 -5.09
CA PHE A 179 9.51 -0.30 -4.70
C PHE A 179 9.43 -1.77 -5.10
N ASN A 180 9.28 -2.61 -4.10
CA ASN A 180 9.05 -4.04 -4.24
C ASN A 180 7.58 -4.33 -3.94
N HIS A 181 6.86 -4.90 -4.91
CA HIS A 181 5.49 -5.34 -4.72
C HIS A 181 5.39 -6.84 -4.93
N ILE A 182 5.11 -7.57 -3.84
CA ILE A 182 5.03 -9.03 -3.82
C ILE A 182 3.61 -9.43 -3.46
N GLN A 183 2.92 -10.09 -4.38
CA GLN A 183 1.60 -10.67 -4.17
C GLN A 183 1.73 -12.15 -3.79
N LEU A 184 1.20 -12.51 -2.64
CA LEU A 184 1.09 -13.87 -2.13
C LEU A 184 -0.32 -14.39 -2.37
N ILE A 185 -0.47 -15.32 -3.30
CA ILE A 185 -1.76 -15.85 -3.73
C ILE A 185 -2.05 -17.14 -2.97
N ILE A 186 -2.87 -17.01 -1.92
CA ILE A 186 -3.34 -18.12 -1.08
C ILE A 186 -4.86 -18.05 -1.05
N LYS A 187 -5.52 -18.98 -1.76
CA LYS A 187 -6.97 -18.94 -2.03
C LYS A 187 -7.83 -18.93 -0.77
N ASN A 188 -7.42 -19.67 0.27
CA ASN A 188 -8.12 -19.71 1.54
C ASN A 188 -7.61 -18.61 2.49
N SER A 189 -8.40 -17.55 2.70
CA SER A 189 -7.99 -16.48 3.62
C SER A 189 -7.90 -16.91 5.08
N PHE A 190 -8.63 -17.96 5.47
CA PHE A 190 -8.58 -18.47 6.85
C PHE A 190 -7.27 -19.20 7.17
N SER A 191 -6.48 -19.60 6.18
CA SER A 191 -5.15 -20.16 6.41
C SER A 191 -4.03 -19.12 6.46
N TRP A 192 -4.32 -17.85 6.12
CA TRP A 192 -3.30 -16.79 6.15
C TRP A 192 -2.63 -16.63 7.52
N PRO A 193 -3.37 -16.58 8.66
CA PRO A 193 -2.74 -16.49 9.99
C PRO A 193 -1.71 -17.58 10.27
N SER A 194 -1.99 -18.83 9.87
CA SER A 194 -1.07 -19.95 10.08
C SER A 194 0.14 -19.93 9.15
N VAL A 195 0.02 -19.32 7.97
CA VAL A 195 1.06 -19.33 6.94
C VAL A 195 2.01 -18.13 7.05
N ILE A 196 1.57 -17.00 7.61
CA ILE A 196 2.41 -15.80 7.79
C ILE A 196 3.72 -16.10 8.53
N PRO A 197 3.70 -16.71 9.75
CA PRO A 197 4.95 -16.99 10.46
C PRO A 197 5.87 -17.95 9.70
N ILE A 198 5.29 -18.79 8.84
CA ILE A 198 6.05 -19.75 8.03
C ILE A 198 6.73 -19.02 6.87
N ILE A 199 6.00 -18.25 6.06
CA ILE A 199 6.55 -17.50 4.90
C ILE A 199 7.72 -16.60 5.31
N PHE A 200 7.58 -15.91 6.45
CA PHE A 200 8.57 -14.97 6.95
C PHE A 200 9.47 -15.61 8.03
N SER A 201 9.86 -16.87 7.80
CA SER A 201 10.84 -17.59 8.60
C SER A 201 12.02 -18.04 7.73
N ASP A 202 13.09 -18.50 8.38
CA ASP A 202 14.22 -19.14 7.70
C ASP A 202 13.91 -20.52 7.10
N GLU A 203 12.67 -21.01 7.26
CA GLU A 203 12.33 -22.44 7.07
C GLU A 203 11.60 -22.74 5.76
N VAL A 204 11.37 -21.72 4.93
CA VAL A 204 10.60 -21.85 3.68
C VAL A 204 11.50 -21.96 2.46
N GLU A 205 11.16 -22.93 1.61
CA GLU A 205 11.71 -23.09 0.26
C GLU A 205 10.61 -22.72 -0.75
N ALA A 206 10.62 -21.50 -1.26
CA ALA A 206 10.01 -21.19 -2.55
C ALA A 206 10.89 -21.63 -3.72
N ILE A 207 10.22 -21.86 -4.84
CA ILE A 207 10.82 -22.26 -6.09
C ILE A 207 10.27 -21.28 -7.13
N SER A 208 11.15 -20.45 -7.69
CA SER A 208 10.79 -19.58 -8.82
C SER A 208 10.61 -20.43 -10.08
N PHE A 209 9.68 -20.00 -10.95
CA PHE A 209 9.46 -20.65 -12.24
C PHE A 209 10.63 -20.46 -13.20
N ARG A 210 11.35 -19.34 -13.07
CA ARG A 210 12.40 -18.93 -14.00
C ARG A 210 13.76 -19.50 -13.59
N GLU A 211 14.10 -19.54 -12.29
CA GLU A 211 15.35 -20.11 -11.76
C GLU A 211 15.30 -20.40 -10.25
N LYS A 212 16.22 -21.24 -9.71
CA LYS A 212 16.40 -21.39 -8.26
C LYS A 212 17.06 -20.14 -7.65
N MET A 213 16.31 -19.06 -7.48
CA MET A 213 16.81 -17.86 -6.78
C MET A 213 16.73 -18.02 -5.25
N PRO A 214 17.72 -17.51 -4.49
CA PRO A 214 17.68 -17.54 -3.03
C PRO A 214 16.62 -16.57 -2.49
N LEU A 215 15.60 -17.15 -1.85
CA LEU A 215 14.44 -16.49 -1.23
C LEU A 215 14.73 -15.41 -0.22
N LYS A 216 15.84 -15.54 0.50
CA LYS A 216 16.25 -14.58 1.53
C LYS A 216 16.39 -13.16 0.98
N ARG A 217 16.53 -13.00 -0.34
CA ARG A 217 16.54 -11.70 -0.99
C ARG A 217 15.18 -10.97 -0.90
N TYR A 218 14.06 -11.69 -0.87
CA TYR A 218 12.73 -11.09 -0.99
C TYR A 218 11.85 -11.24 0.25
N PHE A 219 12.04 -12.28 1.07
CA PHE A 219 11.24 -12.49 2.27
C PHE A 219 12.10 -12.33 3.54
N PRO A 220 11.93 -11.22 4.28
CA PRO A 220 12.64 -11.00 5.55
C PRO A 220 12.03 -11.86 6.67
N LEU A 221 12.66 -11.85 7.84
CA LEU A 221 12.05 -12.46 9.01
C LEU A 221 10.81 -11.67 9.43
N LEU A 222 9.82 -12.35 10.02
CA LEU A 222 8.59 -11.68 10.47
C LEU A 222 8.89 -10.60 11.51
N SER A 223 9.95 -10.76 12.31
CA SER A 223 10.44 -9.74 13.25
C SER A 223 10.77 -8.41 12.55
N ASP A 224 11.27 -8.45 11.32
CA ASP A 224 11.75 -7.28 10.58
C ASP A 224 10.62 -6.52 9.88
N ILE A 225 9.43 -7.12 9.81
CA ILE A 225 8.23 -6.46 9.29
C ILE A 225 7.51 -5.75 10.42
N LYS A 226 7.63 -4.43 10.49
CA LYS A 226 7.10 -3.64 11.60
C LYS A 226 5.67 -3.17 11.39
N THR A 227 5.18 -3.12 10.15
CA THR A 227 3.86 -2.55 9.83
C THR A 227 2.96 -3.57 9.14
N MET A 228 1.73 -3.69 9.62
CA MET A 228 0.65 -4.43 8.97
C MET A 228 -0.53 -3.50 8.68
N ILE A 229 -1.05 -3.57 7.45
CA ILE A 229 -2.26 -2.87 7.02
C ILE A 229 -3.33 -3.93 6.74
N SER A 230 -4.50 -3.78 7.37
CA SER A 230 -5.69 -4.57 7.05
C SER A 230 -6.83 -3.69 6.56
N THR A 231 -7.19 -3.88 5.30
CA THR A 231 -8.42 -3.34 4.69
C THR A 231 -9.44 -4.45 4.43
N ILE A 232 -9.33 -5.60 5.12
CA ILE A 232 -10.28 -6.71 4.97
C ILE A 232 -11.62 -6.30 5.60
N GLY A 233 -12.68 -6.38 4.80
CA GLY A 233 -14.05 -6.31 5.29
C GLY A 233 -15.02 -7.08 4.41
N THR A 234 -16.19 -7.40 4.96
CA THR A 234 -17.30 -7.94 4.15
C THR A 234 -18.32 -6.87 3.83
N THR A 235 -18.89 -6.95 2.63
CA THR A 235 -20.08 -6.21 2.24
C THR A 235 -21.28 -7.15 2.24
N THR A 236 -22.44 -6.65 2.69
CA THR A 236 -23.72 -7.36 2.87
C THR A 236 -24.12 -8.34 1.76
N ASN A 237 -23.75 -8.09 0.50
CA ASN A 237 -24.09 -8.98 -0.62
C ASN A 237 -23.26 -10.28 -0.68
N ARG A 238 -22.03 -10.31 -0.15
CA ARG A 238 -21.15 -11.50 -0.25
C ARG A 238 -21.48 -12.57 0.79
N ASN A 239 -22.00 -12.20 1.96
CA ASN A 239 -22.34 -13.15 3.02
C ASN A 239 -23.48 -14.12 2.63
N LYS A 240 -24.33 -13.76 1.66
CA LYS A 240 -25.36 -14.66 1.12
C LYS A 240 -24.81 -15.79 0.25
N ILE A 241 -23.61 -15.63 -0.31
CA ILE A 241 -23.06 -16.54 -1.32
C ILE A 241 -22.10 -17.57 -0.70
N SER A 242 -21.42 -17.21 0.41
CA SER A 242 -20.30 -18.03 0.93
C SER A 242 -20.54 -18.71 2.28
N ASN A 243 -21.76 -18.67 2.84
CA ASN A 243 -22.09 -19.19 4.19
C ASN A 243 -21.16 -18.66 5.32
N THR A 244 -20.46 -17.55 5.07
CA THR A 244 -19.48 -16.97 5.99
C THR A 244 -20.13 -15.80 6.72
N THR A 245 -19.98 -15.75 8.04
CA THR A 245 -20.61 -14.71 8.85
C THR A 245 -19.72 -13.46 8.93
N TYR A 246 -20.33 -12.30 9.24
CA TYR A 246 -19.57 -11.09 9.57
C TYR A 246 -18.55 -11.34 10.68
N ASN A 247 -18.88 -12.19 11.65
CA ASN A 247 -17.98 -12.52 12.74
C ASN A 247 -16.72 -13.24 12.26
N ASP A 248 -16.82 -14.09 11.23
CA ASP A 248 -15.68 -14.89 10.76
C ASP A 248 -14.65 -14.02 10.03
N ILE A 249 -15.11 -13.07 9.20
CA ILE A 249 -14.22 -12.26 8.37
C ILE A 249 -13.90 -10.92 9.05
N ASP A 250 -14.92 -10.15 9.46
CA ASP A 250 -14.70 -8.81 10.02
C ASP A 250 -14.11 -8.85 11.43
N TYR A 251 -14.27 -9.95 12.18
CA TYR A 251 -13.69 -10.10 13.52
C TYR A 251 -12.61 -11.18 13.58
N GLN A 252 -12.98 -12.46 13.43
CA GLN A 252 -12.10 -13.59 13.73
C GLN A 252 -10.83 -13.57 12.86
N LEU A 253 -10.98 -13.47 11.54
CA LEU A 253 -9.85 -13.41 10.62
C LEU A 253 -8.92 -12.24 10.91
N ASN A 254 -9.46 -11.04 11.15
CA ASN A 254 -8.64 -9.86 11.46
C ASN A 254 -7.88 -10.02 12.78
N VAL A 255 -8.52 -10.55 13.83
CA VAL A 255 -7.87 -10.84 15.12
C VAL A 255 -6.77 -11.88 14.96
N ASP A 256 -7.03 -12.96 14.22
CA ASP A 256 -6.06 -14.04 14.03
C ASP A 256 -4.85 -13.59 13.20
N LEU A 257 -5.07 -12.77 12.18
CA LEU A 257 -3.99 -12.15 11.40
C LEU A 257 -3.10 -11.27 12.27
N VAL A 258 -3.71 -10.40 13.10
CA VAL A 258 -2.94 -9.53 14.00
C VAL A 258 -2.18 -10.35 15.04
N LYS A 259 -2.78 -11.40 15.61
CA LYS A 259 -2.09 -12.31 16.54
C LYS A 259 -0.91 -13.02 15.88
N ALA A 260 -1.08 -13.50 14.65
CA ALA A 260 0.00 -14.15 13.90
C ALA A 260 1.14 -13.17 13.57
N PHE A 261 0.81 -11.91 13.27
CA PHE A 261 1.77 -10.86 12.97
C PHE A 261 2.50 -10.33 14.21
N SER A 262 1.82 -10.29 15.36
CA SER A 262 2.34 -9.74 16.62
C SER A 262 3.34 -10.71 17.26
N ASN A 263 4.48 -10.95 16.62
CA ASN A 263 5.54 -11.82 17.15
C ASN A 263 6.56 -11.06 18.02
N THR A 264 6.55 -9.73 17.97
CA THR A 264 7.38 -8.80 18.77
C THR A 264 6.51 -7.67 19.31
N ASP A 265 7.03 -6.86 20.23
CA ASP A 265 6.32 -5.72 20.84
C ASP A 265 6.43 -4.41 20.03
N ASP A 266 7.28 -4.37 19.01
CA ASP A 266 7.52 -3.20 18.15
C ASP A 266 6.57 -3.10 16.94
N LYS A 267 5.50 -3.92 16.92
CA LYS A 267 4.55 -4.02 15.80
C LYS A 267 3.54 -2.88 15.75
N SER A 268 3.32 -2.36 14.55
CA SER A 268 2.33 -1.34 14.22
C SER A 268 1.25 -1.92 13.32
N VAL A 269 -0.02 -1.77 13.71
CA VAL A 269 -1.17 -2.27 12.95
C VAL A 269 -2.07 -1.11 12.55
N ILE A 270 -2.44 -1.09 11.27
CA ILE A 270 -3.39 -0.14 10.71
C ILE A 270 -4.59 -0.92 10.22
N ILE A 271 -5.77 -0.63 10.75
CA ILE A 271 -6.99 -1.35 10.41
C ILE A 271 -8.10 -0.40 9.98
N VAL A 272 -8.75 -0.74 8.88
CA VAL A 272 -9.94 -0.03 8.41
C VAL A 272 -11.19 -0.72 8.94
N THR A 273 -11.95 0.03 9.72
CA THR A 273 -13.23 -0.42 10.28
C THR A 273 -14.37 0.32 9.58
N SER A 274 -15.24 0.96 10.34
CA SER A 274 -16.36 1.74 9.83
C SER A 274 -16.74 2.79 10.86
N PHE A 275 -17.41 3.86 10.43
CA PHE A 275 -18.02 4.83 11.33
C PHE A 275 -18.85 4.11 12.40
N ASN A 276 -18.57 4.39 13.67
CA ASN A 276 -19.22 3.73 14.77
C ASN A 276 -19.44 4.71 15.93
N ASN A 277 -20.69 4.78 16.40
CA ASN A 277 -21.08 5.43 17.64
C ASN A 277 -21.76 4.38 18.52
N THR A 278 -21.55 4.45 19.84
CA THR A 278 -22.09 3.57 20.88
C THR A 278 -23.60 3.29 20.73
N ILE A 279 -24.37 4.26 20.23
CA ILE A 279 -25.82 4.10 20.00
C ILE A 279 -26.07 3.17 18.80
N ILE A 280 -25.34 3.34 17.71
CA ILE A 280 -25.53 2.58 16.46
C ILE A 280 -25.00 1.14 16.62
N SER A 281 -23.93 0.93 17.39
CA SER A 281 -23.43 -0.42 17.72
C SER A 281 -24.41 -1.24 18.56
N THR A 282 -25.35 -0.59 19.24
CA THR A 282 -26.40 -1.27 20.02
C THR A 282 -27.53 -1.78 19.11
N VAL A 283 -27.75 -1.14 17.97
CA VAL A 283 -28.88 -1.43 17.06
C VAL A 283 -28.46 -2.36 15.90
N SER A 284 -27.20 -2.31 15.47
CA SER A 284 -26.71 -3.06 14.32
C SER A 284 -25.64 -4.10 14.71
N PRO A 285 -25.86 -5.40 14.45
CA PRO A 285 -24.86 -6.44 14.67
C PRO A 285 -23.53 -6.18 13.96
N TYR A 286 -23.57 -5.54 12.79
CA TYR A 286 -22.37 -5.18 12.03
C TYR A 286 -21.45 -4.22 12.80
N PHE A 287 -22.01 -3.11 13.31
CA PHE A 287 -21.24 -2.13 14.08
C PHE A 287 -20.82 -2.66 15.45
N LYS A 288 -21.62 -3.56 16.06
CA LYS A 288 -21.24 -4.27 17.29
C LYS A 288 -19.97 -5.12 17.09
N ILE A 289 -19.88 -5.84 15.98
CA ILE A 289 -18.72 -6.69 15.64
C ILE A 289 -17.48 -5.83 15.41
N LYS A 290 -17.60 -4.71 14.68
CA LYS A 290 -16.46 -3.78 14.47
C LYS A 290 -16.00 -3.15 15.79
N MET A 291 -16.92 -2.75 16.67
CA MET A 291 -16.56 -2.27 18.02
C MET A 291 -15.82 -3.33 18.85
N LYS A 292 -16.29 -4.59 18.77
CA LYS A 292 -15.65 -5.72 19.43
C LYS A 292 -14.24 -5.95 18.89
N LEU A 293 -14.05 -5.88 17.57
CA LEU A 293 -12.74 -5.98 16.94
C LEU A 293 -11.80 -4.91 17.50
N GLU A 294 -12.20 -3.64 17.46
CA GLU A 294 -11.40 -2.52 17.95
C GLU A 294 -10.99 -2.70 19.42
N SER A 295 -11.94 -3.09 20.28
CA SER A 295 -11.68 -3.37 21.69
C SER A 295 -10.75 -4.56 21.90
N THR A 296 -10.89 -5.64 21.11
CA THR A 296 -10.02 -6.81 21.20
C THR A 296 -8.60 -6.48 20.75
N LEU A 297 -8.44 -5.74 19.66
CA LEU A 297 -7.11 -5.35 19.16
C LEU A 297 -6.38 -4.44 20.15
N ALA A 298 -7.10 -3.52 20.80
CA ALA A 298 -6.49 -2.60 21.77
C ALA A 298 -6.10 -3.27 23.10
N ASN A 299 -6.79 -4.33 23.53
CA ASN A 299 -6.66 -4.84 24.91
C ASN A 299 -6.26 -6.32 25.04
N ALA A 300 -6.38 -7.13 23.98
CA ALA A 300 -6.29 -8.60 24.10
C ALA A 300 -5.28 -9.25 23.15
N ILE A 301 -4.46 -8.45 22.46
CA ILE A 301 -3.35 -8.96 21.63
C ILE A 301 -2.11 -9.13 22.50
N THR A 302 -1.38 -10.22 22.28
CA THR A 302 -0.16 -10.55 23.03
C THR A 302 0.88 -11.10 22.08
N PRO A 303 2.12 -10.58 22.08
CA PRO A 303 2.58 -9.32 22.71
C PRO A 303 1.73 -8.10 22.35
N PRO A 304 1.70 -7.05 23.20
CA PRO A 304 0.97 -5.82 22.91
C PRO A 304 1.53 -5.15 21.66
N LEU A 305 0.66 -4.51 20.89
CA LEU A 305 1.07 -3.71 19.74
C LEU A 305 1.76 -2.43 20.21
N LYS A 306 2.86 -2.05 19.56
CA LYS A 306 3.46 -0.73 19.74
C LYS A 306 2.43 0.35 19.42
N THR A 307 1.79 0.21 18.26
CA THR A 307 0.76 1.14 17.79
C THR A 307 -0.39 0.42 17.12
N LEU A 308 -1.59 0.91 17.35
CA LEU A 308 -2.81 0.49 16.67
C LEU A 308 -3.52 1.72 16.10
N THR A 309 -3.53 1.87 14.78
CA THR A 309 -4.29 2.92 14.08
C THR A 309 -5.60 2.35 13.53
N ILE A 310 -6.72 2.84 14.04
CA ILE A 310 -8.07 2.44 13.65
C ILE A 310 -8.69 3.55 12.81
N LEU A 311 -8.85 3.32 11.51
CA LEU A 311 -9.57 4.24 10.65
C LEU A 311 -11.07 3.89 10.70
N ARG A 312 -11.91 4.88 11.01
CA ARG A 312 -13.37 4.76 11.04
C ARG A 312 -13.99 5.58 9.89
N PRO A 313 -13.88 5.12 8.63
CA PRO A 313 -14.49 5.82 7.52
C PRO A 313 -16.02 5.69 7.59
N GLY A 314 -16.72 6.78 7.29
CA GLY A 314 -18.12 6.76 6.94
C GLY A 314 -18.33 6.11 5.57
N PRO A 315 -19.53 6.23 5.01
CA PRO A 315 -19.84 5.66 3.71
C PRO A 315 -18.83 6.11 2.64
N LEU A 316 -18.21 5.14 1.97
CA LEU A 316 -17.16 5.41 0.99
C LEU A 316 -17.75 5.87 -0.34
N VAL A 317 -17.12 6.88 -0.93
CA VAL A 317 -17.39 7.33 -2.30
C VAL A 317 -16.21 6.93 -3.17
N GLY A 318 -16.43 6.08 -4.16
CA GLY A 318 -15.38 5.63 -5.08
C GLY A 318 -15.87 4.54 -6.02
N ARG A 319 -15.31 4.49 -7.23
CA ARG A 319 -15.61 3.44 -8.21
C ARG A 319 -14.56 2.33 -8.11
N HIS A 320 -14.99 1.09 -8.30
CA HIS A 320 -14.10 -0.08 -8.38
C HIS A 320 -13.40 -0.17 -9.75
N SER A 321 -13.84 0.65 -10.71
CA SER A 321 -13.32 0.85 -12.04
C SER A 321 -12.79 2.29 -12.18
N ASP A 322 -11.73 2.46 -12.96
CA ASP A 322 -10.79 3.58 -12.91
C ASP A 322 -11.34 5.01 -12.80
N ILE A 323 -10.53 5.81 -12.10
CA ILE A 323 -10.50 7.27 -12.20
C ILE A 323 -10.12 7.60 -13.64
N TYR A 324 -11.11 7.87 -14.51
CA TYR A 324 -10.77 8.61 -15.72
C TYR A 324 -10.28 9.98 -15.28
N PRO A 325 -9.14 10.47 -15.79
CA PRO A 325 -8.83 11.87 -15.71
C PRO A 325 -10.00 12.56 -16.40
N THR A 326 -10.78 13.31 -15.63
CA THR A 326 -11.47 14.45 -16.23
C THR A 326 -10.31 15.33 -16.67
N ASN A 327 -9.87 15.13 -17.91
CA ASN A 327 -8.90 15.99 -18.58
C ASN A 327 -9.62 17.33 -18.78
N ASP A 328 -9.78 18.07 -17.68
CA ASP A 328 -10.27 19.44 -17.63
C ASP A 328 -9.36 20.36 -18.48
N SER A 329 -8.13 19.91 -18.77
CA SER A 329 -7.20 20.53 -19.71
C SER A 329 -7.62 20.39 -21.19
N ILE A 330 -8.20 19.26 -21.62
CA ILE A 330 -8.66 19.05 -23.01
C ILE A 330 -10.00 19.78 -23.26
N LEU A 331 -10.83 19.89 -22.22
CA LEU A 331 -12.09 20.61 -22.28
C LEU A 331 -11.89 22.12 -22.45
N LYS A 332 -10.78 22.71 -21.97
CA LYS A 332 -10.59 24.18 -22.03
C LYS A 332 -10.37 24.74 -23.44
N ASN A 333 -9.84 23.96 -24.39
CA ASN A 333 -9.47 24.46 -25.73
C ASN A 333 -10.29 23.85 -26.90
N SER A 334 -11.34 23.07 -26.62
CA SER A 334 -12.15 22.39 -27.65
C SER A 334 -13.42 23.16 -28.00
N SER A 335 -13.86 23.03 -29.26
CA SER A 335 -15.10 23.63 -29.76
C SER A 335 -16.34 23.02 -29.09
N LEU A 336 -17.46 23.76 -29.07
CA LEU A 336 -18.71 23.31 -28.42
C LEU A 336 -19.21 21.95 -28.93
N PHE A 337 -18.98 21.65 -30.21
CA PHE A 337 -19.40 20.39 -30.82
C PHE A 337 -18.52 19.22 -30.39
N GLU A 338 -17.20 19.41 -30.33
CA GLU A 338 -16.26 18.40 -29.81
C GLU A 338 -16.52 18.12 -28.33
N ARG A 339 -16.82 19.15 -27.54
CA ARG A 339 -17.24 19.00 -26.14
C ARG A 339 -18.49 18.13 -26.03
N ALA A 340 -19.51 18.37 -26.86
CA ALA A 340 -20.73 17.56 -26.86
C ALA A 340 -20.48 16.10 -27.27
N LEU A 341 -19.59 15.87 -28.24
CA LEU A 341 -19.23 14.53 -28.72
C LEU A 341 -18.40 13.76 -27.68
N LEU A 342 -17.45 14.43 -27.02
CA LEU A 342 -16.69 13.90 -25.89
C LEU A 342 -17.59 13.59 -24.69
N HIS A 343 -18.56 14.45 -24.38
CA HIS A 343 -19.56 14.19 -23.34
C HIS A 343 -20.44 12.99 -23.67
N LYS A 344 -20.88 12.84 -24.92
CA LYS A 344 -21.67 11.69 -25.37
C LYS A 344 -20.86 10.39 -25.27
N LYS A 345 -19.58 10.41 -25.68
CA LYS A 345 -18.68 9.27 -25.56
C LYS A 345 -18.42 8.90 -24.09
N ALA A 346 -18.13 9.89 -23.25
CA ALA A 346 -17.97 9.71 -21.82
C ALA A 346 -19.25 9.21 -21.14
N PHE A 347 -20.43 9.65 -21.59
CA PHE A 347 -21.72 9.17 -21.08
C PHE A 347 -21.94 7.69 -21.42
N LEU A 348 -21.71 7.29 -22.67
CA LEU A 348 -21.84 5.90 -23.11
C LEU A 348 -20.85 4.98 -22.38
N GLN A 349 -19.60 5.42 -22.24
CA GLN A 349 -18.59 4.69 -21.47
C GLN A 349 -18.94 4.61 -19.98
N ASN A 350 -19.47 5.68 -19.38
CA ASN A 350 -20.00 5.66 -18.02
C ASN A 350 -21.18 4.69 -17.86
N MET A 351 -22.01 4.51 -18.89
CA MET A 351 -23.10 3.53 -18.89
C MET A 351 -22.60 2.09 -19.02
N GLU A 352 -21.60 1.83 -19.86
CA GLU A 352 -20.94 0.52 -19.94
C GLU A 352 -20.29 0.14 -18.61
N CYS A 353 -19.51 1.05 -18.01
CA CYS A 353 -18.91 0.84 -16.68
C CYS A 353 -19.97 0.70 -15.58
N PHE A 354 -21.10 1.40 -15.67
CA PHE A 354 -22.21 1.26 -14.72
C PHE A 354 -22.82 -0.14 -14.77
N VAL A 355 -22.95 -0.71 -15.96
CA VAL A 355 -23.42 -2.09 -16.15
C VAL A 355 -22.40 -3.09 -15.59
N ASP A 356 -21.11 -2.89 -15.85
CA ASP A 356 -20.04 -3.76 -15.33
C ASP A 356 -19.88 -3.67 -13.81
N ASP A 357 -20.02 -2.47 -13.24
CA ASP A 357 -20.01 -2.25 -11.79
C ASP A 357 -21.24 -2.87 -11.10
N ILE A 358 -22.43 -2.82 -11.74
CA ILE A 358 -23.63 -3.53 -11.25
C ILE A 358 -23.41 -5.04 -11.31
N ARG A 359 -22.77 -5.53 -12.37
CA ARG A 359 -22.48 -6.95 -12.57
C ARG A 359 -21.46 -7.48 -11.56
N THR A 360 -20.50 -6.67 -11.13
CA THR A 360 -19.43 -7.05 -10.20
C THR A 360 -19.73 -6.77 -8.72
N GLY A 361 -20.45 -5.68 -8.40
CA GLY A 361 -20.75 -5.25 -7.02
C GLY A 361 -22.22 -5.39 -6.58
N GLY A 362 -23.16 -5.50 -7.52
CA GLY A 362 -24.60 -5.55 -7.25
C GLY A 362 -25.23 -4.16 -7.00
N MET A 363 -26.54 -4.06 -7.28
CA MET A 363 -27.30 -2.79 -7.25
C MET A 363 -27.30 -2.05 -5.89
N SER A 364 -27.25 -2.77 -4.76
CA SER A 364 -27.31 -2.15 -3.42
C SER A 364 -26.03 -1.40 -3.03
N ILE A 365 -24.87 -1.84 -3.54
CA ILE A 365 -23.59 -1.14 -3.34
C ILE A 365 -23.59 0.18 -4.13
N LYS A 366 -24.13 0.19 -5.35
CA LYS A 366 -24.30 1.41 -6.14
C LYS A 366 -25.34 2.37 -5.57
N ALA A 367 -26.46 1.86 -5.04
CA ALA A 367 -27.42 2.71 -4.34
C ALA A 367 -26.77 3.38 -3.11
N SER A 368 -25.94 2.65 -2.36
CA SER A 368 -25.18 3.20 -1.23
C SER A 368 -24.12 4.21 -1.70
N GLU A 369 -23.45 3.98 -2.83
CA GLU A 369 -22.49 4.92 -3.43
C GLU A 369 -23.17 6.20 -3.95
N ILE A 370 -24.34 6.08 -4.57
CA ILE A 370 -25.14 7.21 -5.07
C ILE A 370 -25.72 8.02 -3.92
N VAL A 371 -26.26 7.36 -2.89
CA VAL A 371 -26.71 8.01 -1.65
C VAL A 371 -25.53 8.71 -0.98
N ALA A 372 -24.38 8.04 -0.83
CA ALA A 372 -23.18 8.66 -0.26
C ALA A 372 -22.68 9.88 -1.07
N ARG A 373 -22.71 9.82 -2.40
CA ARG A 373 -22.39 10.97 -3.28
C ARG A 373 -23.39 12.11 -3.13
N THR A 374 -24.67 11.80 -2.94
CA THR A 374 -25.74 12.80 -2.84
C THR A 374 -25.76 13.50 -1.47
N PHE A 375 -25.35 12.80 -0.41
CA PHE A 375 -25.28 13.34 0.96
C PHE A 375 -23.91 13.94 1.34
N TYR A 376 -22.91 13.84 0.46
CA TYR A 376 -21.61 14.48 0.64
C TYR A 376 -21.78 16.01 0.71
N ARG A 377 -21.32 16.62 1.80
CA ARG A 377 -21.36 18.07 2.10
C ARG A 377 -22.74 18.72 2.37
N ILE A 378 -23.80 17.96 2.63
CA ILE A 378 -25.07 18.55 3.11
C ILE A 378 -24.97 18.87 4.61
N PRO A 379 -25.25 20.10 5.06
CA PRO A 379 -25.34 20.42 6.49
C PRO A 379 -26.43 19.58 7.16
N GLY A 380 -26.05 18.78 8.17
CA GLY A 380 -26.93 17.82 8.87
C GLY A 380 -26.60 16.34 8.64
N SER A 381 -25.74 16.00 7.67
CA SER A 381 -25.30 14.61 7.40
C SER A 381 -24.40 14.00 8.49
N LYS A 382 -23.92 14.82 9.46
CA LYS A 382 -23.14 14.36 10.62
C LYS A 382 -23.85 13.26 11.43
N LEU A 383 -25.19 13.23 11.40
CA LEU A 383 -25.98 12.20 12.10
C LEU A 383 -26.07 10.86 11.36
N LEU A 384 -25.84 10.85 10.04
CA LEU A 384 -25.96 9.67 9.16
C LEU A 384 -24.61 9.13 8.66
N GLY A 385 -23.50 9.77 9.07
CA GLY A 385 -22.13 9.39 8.72
C GLY A 385 -21.54 10.32 7.65
N TYR A 386 -20.42 10.95 7.96
CA TYR A 386 -19.65 11.77 7.03
C TYR A 386 -19.11 10.89 5.89
N CYS A 387 -19.68 11.03 4.69
CA CYS A 387 -19.20 10.28 3.52
C CYS A 387 -17.80 10.76 3.14
N ILE A 388 -16.93 9.83 2.74
CA ILE A 388 -15.53 10.13 2.45
C ILE A 388 -15.06 9.44 1.16
N PRO A 389 -14.25 10.09 0.31
CA PRO A 389 -13.65 9.44 -0.85
C PRO A 389 -12.72 8.28 -0.44
N ALA A 390 -12.77 7.17 -1.17
CA ALA A 390 -11.91 6.01 -0.90
C ALA A 390 -10.41 6.36 -1.00
N GLN A 391 -10.05 7.30 -1.89
CA GLN A 391 -8.70 7.84 -2.04
C GLN A 391 -8.21 8.54 -0.77
N LYS A 392 -9.07 9.32 -0.09
CA LYS A 392 -8.71 9.99 1.16
C LYS A 392 -8.45 8.98 2.29
N VAL A 393 -9.23 7.90 2.34
CA VAL A 393 -8.98 6.81 3.29
C VAL A 393 -7.67 6.09 2.95
N ALA A 394 -7.40 5.81 1.68
CA ALA A 394 -6.13 5.21 1.25
C ALA A 394 -4.93 6.11 1.57
N TYR A 395 -5.04 7.41 1.37
CA TYR A 395 -4.03 8.39 1.77
C TYR A 395 -3.75 8.33 3.28
N ALA A 396 -4.81 8.35 4.11
CA ALA A 396 -4.66 8.26 5.57
C ALA A 396 -4.02 6.94 6.03
N ILE A 397 -4.35 5.81 5.38
CA ILE A 397 -3.69 4.51 5.62
C ILE A 397 -2.20 4.62 5.30
N SER A 398 -1.87 5.17 4.13
CA SER A 398 -0.48 5.30 3.70
C SER A 398 0.32 6.20 4.63
N ILE A 399 -0.23 7.31 5.11
CA ILE A 399 0.41 8.18 6.12
C ILE A 399 0.66 7.41 7.41
N ALA A 400 -0.35 6.70 7.93
CA ALA A 400 -0.21 5.87 9.13
C ALA A 400 0.86 4.79 8.98
N ALA A 401 1.05 4.27 7.77
CA ALA A 401 2.05 3.25 7.47
C ALA A 401 3.46 3.84 7.37
N VAL A 402 3.60 5.04 6.79
CA VAL A 402 4.92 5.63 6.54
C VAL A 402 5.44 6.52 7.65
N ASP A 403 4.57 7.08 8.50
CA ASP A 403 4.95 8.18 9.38
C ASP A 403 5.02 7.80 10.86
N LYS A 404 6.13 8.16 11.53
CA LYS A 404 6.39 7.87 12.95
C LYS A 404 5.62 8.78 13.91
N TYR A 405 5.31 10.02 13.53
CA TYR A 405 4.70 11.01 14.43
C TYR A 405 3.23 10.75 14.77
N LEU A 406 2.55 9.87 14.03
CA LEU A 406 1.24 9.38 14.45
C LEU A 406 1.33 8.44 15.67
N HIS A 407 2.54 8.02 16.05
CA HIS A 407 2.85 6.93 16.97
C HIS A 407 3.54 7.37 18.27
N GLU A 408 3.80 8.66 18.48
CA GLU A 408 4.53 9.12 19.69
C GLU A 408 3.70 9.04 20.98
N GLU A 409 2.37 9.13 20.93
CA GLU A 409 1.37 8.51 21.84
C GLU A 409 -0.04 8.79 21.24
N PRO A 410 -0.99 7.82 21.16
CA PRO A 410 -1.24 6.71 22.08
C PRO A 410 -1.01 5.31 21.47
N LEU A 411 -0.93 4.28 22.34
CA LEU A 411 -0.97 2.83 22.01
C LEU A 411 -2.10 2.47 21.01
N THR A 412 -3.19 3.24 21.01
CA THR A 412 -4.29 3.12 20.05
C THR A 412 -4.78 4.50 19.60
N ARG A 413 -4.74 4.78 18.31
CA ARG A 413 -5.22 5.99 17.66
C ARG A 413 -6.45 5.71 16.81
N VAL A 414 -7.52 6.45 17.00
CA VAL A 414 -8.70 6.39 16.13
C VAL A 414 -8.69 7.58 15.20
N VAL A 415 -8.77 7.35 13.89
CA VAL A 415 -8.84 8.40 12.87
C VAL A 415 -10.25 8.46 12.28
N THR A 416 -10.91 9.60 12.46
CA THR A 416 -12.28 9.81 11.99
C THR A 416 -12.34 10.23 10.53
N SER A 417 -13.53 10.20 9.92
CA SER A 417 -13.71 10.62 8.53
C SER A 417 -13.45 12.11 8.30
N GLU A 418 -13.75 12.94 9.28
CA GLU A 418 -13.46 14.39 9.22
C GLU A 418 -11.95 14.64 9.25
N GLU A 419 -11.22 13.92 10.11
CA GLU A 419 -9.75 13.97 10.11
C GLU A 419 -9.15 13.52 8.78
N MET A 420 -9.58 12.37 8.26
CA MET A 420 -9.07 11.84 6.99
C MET A 420 -9.30 12.79 5.81
N ASP A 421 -10.44 13.48 5.76
CA ASP A 421 -10.72 14.42 4.67
C ASP A 421 -9.84 15.69 4.75
N ASN A 422 -9.53 16.11 5.98
CA ASN A 422 -8.67 17.25 6.27
C ASN A 422 -7.16 16.97 6.15
N MET A 423 -6.75 15.70 6.04
CA MET A 423 -5.37 15.34 5.72
C MET A 423 -5.00 15.85 4.32
N LYS A 424 -3.85 16.52 4.22
CA LYS A 424 -3.35 17.17 3.00
C LYS A 424 -2.06 16.52 2.53
#